data_AF-A0A7J4K9A1-F1
#
_entry.id   AF-A0A7J4K9A1-F1
#
_cell.length_a   1.000
_cell.length_b   1.000
_cell.length_c   1.000
_cell.angle_alpha   90.00
_cell.angle_beta   90.00
_cell.angle_gamma   90.00
#
_symmetry.space_group_name_H-M   'P 1'
#
loop_
_entity.id
_entity.type
_entity.pdbx_description
1 polymer ?
#
loop_
_entity_poly.entity_id
_entity_poly.type
_entity_poly.pdbx_seq_one_letter_code
_entity_poly.pdbx_strand_id
1 'polypeptide(L)'
;MADRLYIDTLTPAELAAVERRMRPGNASSAGFLGRGESLRNCIERDAATLARHGVTHYEAARWLEDMLNRIPKGVDASLRFSGYEAKGVVRRGIQGCPFGSYACGMTNVTYQFTKRSTQEGFSISGLLPHLIGTHQFFEGNTPYRLDPERLLEMRAHIPHL
;
A
#
# COMPACT_ATOMS: atom_id res chain seq x y z
N MET A 1 -11.87 8.41 -21.25
CA MET A 1 -12.83 7.50 -20.59
C MET A 1 -12.36 7.37 -19.16
N ALA A 2 -13.23 7.52 -18.16
CA ALA A 2 -12.82 7.29 -16.78
C ALA A 2 -12.46 5.80 -16.62
N ASP A 3 -11.27 5.50 -16.11
CA ASP A 3 -10.87 4.12 -15.82
C ASP A 3 -11.87 3.52 -14.82
N ARG A 4 -12.43 2.37 -15.17
CA ARG A 4 -13.34 1.61 -14.29
C ARG A 4 -12.57 1.22 -13.03
N LEU A 5 -13.15 1.48 -11.86
CA LEU A 5 -12.51 1.09 -10.61
C LEU A 5 -12.71 -0.41 -10.36
N TYR A 6 -11.73 -1.05 -9.71
CA TYR A 6 -11.80 -2.46 -9.32
C TYR A 6 -13.06 -2.74 -8.50
N ILE A 7 -13.43 -1.82 -7.60
CA ILE A 7 -14.63 -1.95 -6.77
C ILE A 7 -15.94 -1.94 -7.56
N ASP A 8 -15.94 -1.47 -8.82
CA ASP A 8 -17.10 -1.53 -9.71
C ASP A 8 -17.24 -2.90 -10.40
N THR A 9 -16.32 -3.83 -10.12
CA THR A 9 -16.39 -5.24 -10.55
C THR A 9 -16.99 -6.15 -9.48
N LEU A 10 -17.13 -5.67 -8.24
CA LEU A 10 -17.66 -6.43 -7.13
C LEU A 10 -19.19 -6.27 -7.03
N THR A 11 -19.88 -7.37 -6.76
CA THR A 11 -21.26 -7.32 -6.29
C THR A 11 -21.34 -6.68 -4.90
N PRO A 12 -22.51 -6.16 -4.47
CA PRO A 12 -22.68 -5.63 -3.12
C PRO A 12 -22.32 -6.63 -2.01
N ALA A 13 -22.62 -7.91 -2.23
CA ALA A 13 -22.30 -8.98 -1.28
C ALA A 13 -20.78 -9.22 -1.17
N GLU A 14 -20.06 -9.23 -2.30
CA GLU A 14 -18.61 -9.36 -2.33
C GLU A 14 -17.93 -8.15 -1.68
N LEU A 15 -18.37 -6.93 -2.00
CA LEU A 15 -17.88 -5.71 -1.39
C LEU A 15 -18.03 -5.76 0.14
N ALA A 16 -19.22 -6.09 0.64
CA ALA A 16 -19.46 -6.23 2.09
C ALA A 16 -18.59 -7.33 2.73
N ALA A 17 -18.36 -8.44 2.02
CA ALA A 17 -17.49 -9.51 2.50
C ALA A 17 -16.01 -9.12 2.52
N VAL A 18 -15.54 -8.35 1.55
CA VAL A 18 -14.18 -7.77 1.53
C VAL A 18 -14.02 -6.79 2.69
N GLU A 19 -14.94 -5.83 2.85
CA GLU A 19 -14.86 -4.83 3.92
C GLU A 19 -14.85 -5.47 5.31
N ARG A 20 -15.71 -6.48 5.54
CA ARG A 20 -15.72 -7.22 6.81
C ARG A 20 -14.37 -7.85 7.10
N ARG A 21 -13.71 -8.46 6.10
CA ARG A 21 -12.35 -9.03 6.23
C ARG A 21 -11.29 -7.97 6.52
N MET A 22 -11.46 -6.77 5.96
CA MET A 22 -10.53 -5.65 6.15
C MET A 22 -10.65 -4.96 7.51
N ARG A 23 -11.72 -5.20 8.28
CA ARG A 23 -11.88 -4.60 9.61
C ARG A 23 -10.80 -5.12 10.58
N PRO A 24 -10.35 -4.30 11.55
CA PRO A 24 -9.37 -4.71 12.56
C PRO A 24 -9.79 -6.01 13.27
N GLY A 25 -8.83 -6.92 13.45
CA GLY A 25 -9.03 -8.21 14.12
C GLY A 25 -9.48 -9.36 13.22
N ASN A 26 -9.74 -9.11 11.93
CA ASN A 26 -10.09 -10.16 10.96
C ASN A 26 -8.84 -10.62 10.20
N ALA A 27 -8.65 -10.18 8.95
CA ALA A 27 -7.49 -10.58 8.14
C ALA A 27 -6.16 -9.94 8.60
N SER A 28 -6.23 -8.91 9.46
CA SER A 28 -5.08 -8.23 10.06
C SER A 28 -5.47 -7.72 11.45
N SER A 29 -4.56 -7.79 12.42
CA SER A 29 -4.79 -7.26 13.78
C SER A 29 -5.11 -5.76 13.75
N ALA A 30 -4.39 -5.00 12.91
CA ALA A 30 -4.65 -3.57 12.71
C ALA A 30 -5.80 -3.30 11.72
N GLY A 31 -6.14 -4.28 10.88
CA GLY A 31 -7.03 -4.11 9.74
C GLY A 31 -6.31 -3.53 8.52
N PHE A 32 -7.07 -3.43 7.43
CA PHE A 32 -6.71 -2.70 6.20
C PHE A 32 -7.60 -1.47 6.00
N LEU A 33 -8.72 -1.39 6.73
CA LEU A 33 -9.60 -0.23 6.81
C LEU A 33 -9.76 0.17 8.27
N GLY A 34 -9.88 1.46 8.52
CA GLY A 34 -10.36 1.99 9.79
C GLY A 34 -11.78 1.53 10.11
N ARG A 35 -12.19 1.63 11.37
CA ARG A 35 -13.45 1.02 11.87
C ARG A 35 -14.71 1.46 11.12
N GLY A 36 -14.79 2.71 10.65
CA GLY A 36 -15.95 3.27 9.96
C GLY A 36 -15.71 3.62 8.48
N GLU A 37 -14.56 3.26 7.92
CA GLU A 37 -14.24 3.64 6.53
C GLU A 37 -14.97 2.75 5.51
N SER A 38 -15.27 3.33 4.35
CA SER A 38 -15.78 2.64 3.16
C SER A 38 -14.61 2.34 2.23
N LEU A 39 -14.50 1.11 1.74
CA LEU A 39 -13.49 0.71 0.76
C LEU A 39 -13.59 1.54 -0.52
N ARG A 40 -14.83 1.76 -0.99
CA ARG A 40 -15.11 2.60 -2.16
C ARG A 40 -14.56 4.01 -1.97
N ASN A 41 -14.86 4.63 -0.82
CA ASN A 41 -14.42 6.01 -0.56
C ASN A 41 -12.90 6.13 -0.50
N CYS A 42 -12.20 5.14 0.07
CA CYS A 42 -10.74 5.12 0.08
C CYS A 42 -10.19 5.06 -1.36
N ILE A 43 -10.69 4.13 -2.18
CA ILE A 43 -10.21 3.94 -3.56
C ILE A 43 -10.53 5.16 -4.43
N GLU A 44 -11.74 5.71 -4.35
CA GLU A 44 -12.14 6.89 -5.13
C GLU A 44 -11.31 8.12 -4.75
N ARG A 45 -11.07 8.36 -3.45
CA ARG A 45 -10.21 9.45 -2.98
C ARG A 45 -8.80 9.31 -3.53
N ASP A 46 -8.21 8.12 -3.39
CA ASP A 46 -6.82 7.88 -3.75
C ASP A 46 -6.64 7.91 -5.28
N ALA A 47 -7.61 7.39 -6.05
CA ALA A 47 -7.67 7.51 -7.50
C ALA A 47 -7.77 8.96 -7.97
N ALA A 48 -8.59 9.79 -7.31
CA ALA A 48 -8.69 11.21 -7.62
C ALA A 48 -7.35 11.94 -7.39
N THR A 49 -6.62 11.58 -6.34
CA THR A 49 -5.27 12.12 -6.10
C THR A 49 -4.32 11.74 -7.23
N LEU A 50 -4.22 10.46 -7.60
CA LEU A 50 -3.36 10.03 -8.69
C LEU A 50 -3.72 10.71 -10.03
N ALA A 51 -5.02 10.85 -10.32
CA ALA A 51 -5.51 11.50 -11.53
C ALA A 51 -5.09 12.98 -11.63
N ARG A 52 -5.08 13.72 -10.52
CA ARG A 52 -4.58 15.12 -10.48
C ARG A 52 -3.10 15.24 -10.87
N HIS A 53 -2.33 14.17 -10.67
CA HIS A 53 -0.91 14.12 -11.01
C HIS A 53 -0.62 13.41 -12.34
N GLY A 54 -1.66 13.00 -13.09
CA GLY A 54 -1.49 12.27 -14.35
C GLY A 54 -0.83 10.90 -14.17
N VAL A 55 -1.05 10.26 -13.01
CA VAL A 55 -0.47 8.97 -12.65
C VAL A 55 -1.56 7.90 -12.59
N THR A 56 -1.27 6.70 -13.08
CA THR A 56 -2.12 5.53 -12.91
C THR A 56 -1.76 4.74 -11.66
N HIS A 57 -2.72 3.99 -11.12
CA HIS A 57 -2.47 3.05 -10.02
C HIS A 57 -1.41 1.98 -10.39
N TYR A 58 -1.38 1.54 -11.65
CA TYR A 58 -0.38 0.59 -12.13
C TYR A 58 1.05 1.17 -12.06
N GLU A 59 1.23 2.40 -12.54
CA GLU A 59 2.52 3.08 -12.45
C GLU A 59 2.95 3.30 -10.98
N ALA A 60 2.01 3.73 -10.13
CA ALA A 60 2.26 3.89 -8.70
C ALA A 60 2.71 2.57 -8.04
N ALA A 61 2.03 1.47 -8.35
CA ALA A 61 2.38 0.14 -7.87
C ALA A 61 3.78 -0.30 -8.35
N ARG A 62 4.09 -0.08 -9.64
CA ARG A 62 5.39 -0.40 -10.23
C ARG A 62 6.53 0.38 -9.57
N TRP A 63 6.37 1.68 -9.36
CA TRP A 63 7.39 2.49 -8.67
C TRP A 63 7.61 2.02 -7.24
N LEU A 64 6.53 1.70 -6.53
CA LEU A 64 6.63 1.17 -5.17
C LEU A 64 7.34 -0.19 -5.18
N GLU A 65 6.94 -1.11 -6.06
CA GLU A 65 7.57 -2.43 -6.21
C GLU A 65 9.08 -2.32 -6.49
N ASP A 66 9.47 -1.53 -7.49
CA ASP A 66 10.86 -1.34 -7.88
C ASP A 66 11.68 -0.74 -6.72
N MET A 67 11.10 0.20 -5.96
CA MET A 67 11.71 0.74 -4.74
C MET A 67 11.86 -0.31 -3.63
N LEU A 68 10.80 -1.08 -3.33
CA LEU A 68 10.82 -2.10 -2.28
C LEU A 68 11.78 -3.24 -2.58
N ASN A 69 11.99 -3.57 -3.85
CA ASN A 69 12.95 -4.59 -4.29
C ASN A 69 14.41 -4.18 -4.07
N ARG A 70 14.69 -2.88 -3.97
CA ARG A 70 16.04 -2.34 -3.68
C ARG A 70 16.33 -2.21 -2.20
N ILE A 71 15.30 -2.19 -1.35
CA ILE A 71 15.47 -2.04 0.10
C ILE A 71 15.97 -3.38 0.67
N PRO A 72 17.13 -3.41 1.35
CA PRO A 72 17.64 -4.62 1.95
C PRO A 72 16.72 -5.12 3.07
N LYS A 73 16.67 -6.45 3.22
CA LYS A 73 15.90 -7.14 4.26
C LYS A 73 16.87 -7.68 5.30
N GLY A 74 16.64 -7.41 6.59
CA GLY A 74 17.54 -7.86 7.66
C GLY A 74 17.78 -6.81 8.74
N VAL A 75 18.63 -7.16 9.73
CA VAL A 75 18.82 -6.37 10.95
C VAL A 75 19.78 -5.19 10.73
N ASP A 76 20.77 -5.32 9.85
CA ASP A 76 21.92 -4.39 9.78
C ASP A 76 22.09 -3.68 8.43
N ALA A 77 21.05 -3.65 7.61
CA ALA A 77 21.10 -3.00 6.30
C ALA A 77 19.91 -2.07 6.08
N SER A 78 20.19 -0.86 5.61
CA SER A 78 19.20 0.12 5.19
C SER A 78 19.58 0.73 3.84
N LEU A 79 18.58 1.19 3.09
CA LEU A 79 18.75 1.97 1.87
C LEU A 79 18.41 3.43 2.16
N ARG A 80 19.29 4.35 1.75
CA ARG A 80 19.02 5.78 1.78
C ARG A 80 18.69 6.28 0.39
N PHE A 81 17.58 7.00 0.25
CA PHE A 81 17.11 7.57 -1.01
C PHE A 81 16.10 8.69 -0.72
N SER A 82 15.99 9.72 -1.56
CA SER A 82 14.93 10.72 -1.44
C SER A 82 14.77 11.39 -0.06
N GLY A 83 15.85 11.54 0.71
CA GLY A 83 15.76 12.06 2.08
C GLY A 83 15.18 11.08 3.11
N TYR A 84 14.90 9.83 2.71
CA TYR A 84 14.49 8.73 3.56
C TYR A 84 15.66 7.78 3.84
N GLU A 85 15.54 7.07 4.97
CA GLU A 85 16.23 5.82 5.24
C GLU A 85 15.18 4.72 5.38
N ALA A 86 15.35 3.60 4.68
CA ALA A 86 14.38 2.52 4.69
C ALA A 86 15.03 1.15 4.91
N LYS A 87 14.29 0.25 5.57
CA LYS A 87 14.73 -1.13 5.82
C LYS A 87 13.55 -2.11 5.76
N GLY A 88 13.81 -3.33 5.29
CA GLY A 88 12.86 -4.43 5.29
C GLY A 88 12.99 -5.27 6.55
N VAL A 89 11.88 -5.47 7.27
CA VAL A 89 11.79 -6.26 8.49
C VAL A 89 10.93 -7.50 8.24
N VAL A 90 11.53 -8.67 8.33
CA VAL A 90 10.82 -9.95 8.25
C VAL A 90 10.07 -10.18 9.57
N ARG A 91 8.78 -10.47 9.47
CA ARG A 91 7.88 -10.80 10.58
C ARG A 91 7.64 -12.30 10.63
N ARG A 92 7.20 -12.78 11.80
CA ARG A 92 6.87 -14.20 12.00
C ARG A 92 5.52 -14.61 11.36
N GLY A 93 4.62 -13.64 11.15
CA GLY A 93 3.31 -13.88 10.53
C GLY A 93 3.32 -13.62 9.02
N ILE A 94 2.36 -14.22 8.32
CA ILE A 94 2.08 -13.97 6.91
C ILE A 94 0.79 -13.14 6.81
N GLN A 95 0.82 -12.09 6.01
CA GLN A 95 -0.33 -11.28 5.65
C GLN A 95 -0.71 -11.60 4.20
N GLY A 96 -1.95 -12.07 4.01
CA GLY A 96 -2.54 -12.28 2.69
C GLY A 96 -3.40 -11.09 2.26
N CYS A 97 -3.60 -10.96 0.95
CA CYS A 97 -4.56 -10.01 0.38
C CYS A 97 -5.98 -10.21 0.93
N PRO A 98 -6.66 -9.11 1.33
CA PRO A 98 -8.01 -9.18 1.89
C PRO A 98 -9.12 -9.35 0.83
N PHE A 99 -8.80 -9.27 -0.47
CA PHE A 99 -9.78 -9.45 -1.55
C PHE A 99 -10.07 -10.93 -1.87
N GLY A 100 -9.12 -11.84 -1.60
CA GLY A 100 -9.39 -13.28 -1.48
C GLY A 100 -9.41 -14.10 -2.78
N SER A 101 -8.46 -13.89 -3.69
CA SER A 101 -8.18 -14.86 -4.76
C SER A 101 -6.96 -15.75 -4.41
N TYR A 102 -6.91 -16.99 -4.93
CA TYR A 102 -5.79 -17.93 -4.66
C TYR A 102 -4.43 -17.44 -5.16
N ALA A 103 -4.39 -16.42 -6.02
CA ALA A 103 -3.18 -15.78 -6.54
C ALA A 103 -2.86 -14.44 -5.86
N CYS A 104 -3.60 -14.03 -4.81
CA CYS A 104 -3.66 -12.63 -4.35
C CYS A 104 -2.43 -12.11 -3.58
N GLY A 105 -1.26 -12.73 -3.71
CA GLY A 105 -0.04 -12.27 -3.04
C GLY A 105 -0.07 -12.46 -1.52
N MET A 106 1.12 -12.74 -0.98
CA MET A 106 1.34 -12.89 0.45
C MET A 106 2.69 -12.28 0.80
N THR A 107 2.81 -11.72 1.99
CA THR A 107 4.09 -11.24 2.48
C THR A 107 4.23 -11.49 3.97
N ASN A 108 5.48 -11.61 4.41
CA ASN A 108 5.86 -11.50 5.82
C ASN A 108 6.80 -10.32 6.05
N VAL A 109 6.96 -9.42 5.06
CA VAL A 109 7.89 -8.30 5.15
C VAL A 109 7.13 -7.00 5.41
N THR A 110 7.55 -6.26 6.42
CA THR A 110 7.17 -4.86 6.64
C THR A 110 8.35 -3.97 6.25
N TYR A 111 8.10 -2.93 5.46
CA TYR A 111 9.11 -1.93 5.15
C TYR A 111 8.93 -0.72 6.06
N GLN A 112 10.01 -0.31 6.72
CA GLN A 112 10.03 0.84 7.60
C GLN A 112 10.78 1.97 6.92
N PHE A 113 10.21 3.17 6.92
CA PHE A 113 10.78 4.37 6.32
C PHE A 113 10.91 5.44 7.40
N THR A 114 12.03 6.13 7.42
CA THR A 114 12.30 7.26 8.32
C THR A 114 12.71 8.47 7.49
N LYS A 115 11.97 9.58 7.58
CA LYS A 115 12.32 10.84 6.94
C LYS A 115 13.48 11.47 7.71
N ARG A 116 14.63 11.64 7.06
CA ARG A 116 15.88 12.03 7.75
C ARG A 116 15.84 13.44 8.32
N SER A 117 15.08 14.35 7.71
CA SER A 117 14.96 15.73 8.15
C SER A 117 14.15 15.90 9.43
N THR A 118 13.13 15.06 9.65
CA THR A 118 12.20 15.17 10.79
C THR A 118 12.29 14.01 11.78
N GLN A 119 12.96 12.92 11.41
CA GLN A 119 12.94 11.64 12.11
C GLN A 119 11.55 11.00 12.22
N GLU A 120 10.55 11.51 11.48
CA GLU A 120 9.23 10.90 11.38
C GLU A 120 9.33 9.57 10.62
N GLY A 121 8.72 8.53 11.19
CA GLY A 121 8.72 7.19 10.60
C GLY A 121 7.32 6.72 10.22
N PHE A 122 7.26 5.89 9.19
CA PHE A 122 6.05 5.12 8.86
C PHE A 122 6.43 3.71 8.40
N SER A 123 5.46 2.82 8.34
CA SER A 123 5.65 1.46 7.88
C SER A 123 4.61 1.11 6.83
N ILE A 124 4.96 0.23 5.90
CA ILE A 124 4.01 -0.33 4.94
C ILE A 124 4.21 -1.84 4.86
N SER A 125 3.15 -2.56 4.49
CA SER A 125 3.25 -3.98 4.15
C SER A 125 3.93 -4.16 2.80
N GLY A 126 4.75 -5.21 2.65
CA GLY A 126 5.24 -5.64 1.34
C GLY A 126 4.13 -6.10 0.37
N LEU A 127 2.88 -6.21 0.86
CA LEU A 127 1.70 -6.51 0.06
C LEU A 127 1.18 -5.27 -0.69
N LEU A 128 1.58 -4.07 -0.26
CA LEU A 128 1.00 -2.82 -0.73
C LEU A 128 1.12 -2.59 -2.25
N PRO A 129 2.25 -2.92 -2.94
CA PRO A 129 2.29 -2.83 -4.41
C PRO A 129 1.20 -3.65 -5.08
N HIS A 130 0.92 -4.86 -4.57
CA HIS A 130 -0.14 -5.71 -5.12
C HIS A 130 -1.53 -5.11 -4.88
N LEU A 131 -1.79 -4.57 -3.68
CA LEU A 131 -3.07 -3.92 -3.37
C LEU A 131 -3.32 -2.70 -4.26
N ILE A 132 -2.28 -1.89 -4.51
CA ILE A 132 -2.38 -0.72 -5.39
C ILE A 132 -2.57 -1.18 -6.84
N GLY A 133 -1.74 -2.08 -7.33
CA GLY A 133 -1.73 -2.47 -8.75
C GLY A 133 -2.94 -3.28 -9.18
N THR A 134 -3.45 -4.15 -8.30
CA THR A 134 -4.57 -5.05 -8.63
C THR A 134 -5.92 -4.51 -8.16
N HIS A 135 -5.92 -3.79 -7.04
CA HIS A 135 -7.16 -3.40 -6.35
C HIS A 135 -7.29 -1.89 -6.16
N GLN A 136 -6.35 -1.09 -6.69
CA GLN A 136 -6.35 0.38 -6.60
C GLN A 136 -6.39 0.90 -5.14
N PHE A 137 -5.91 0.09 -4.20
CA PHE A 137 -6.14 0.30 -2.78
C PHE A 137 -4.84 0.55 -2.01
N PHE A 138 -4.75 1.72 -1.37
CA PHE A 138 -3.59 2.18 -0.60
C PHE A 138 -3.72 1.94 0.92
N GLU A 139 -4.69 1.10 1.32
CA GLU A 139 -5.21 0.97 2.69
C GLU A 139 -6.01 2.19 3.17
N GLY A 140 -6.95 1.96 4.10
CA GLY A 140 -7.65 3.02 4.82
C GLY A 140 -6.75 3.67 5.88
N ASN A 141 -7.32 4.43 6.80
CA ASN A 141 -6.59 5.03 7.93
C ASN A 141 -6.12 3.96 8.93
N THR A 142 -5.04 3.26 8.56
CA THR A 142 -4.34 2.24 9.34
C THR A 142 -2.89 2.67 9.53
N PRO A 143 -2.16 2.08 10.51
CA PRO A 143 -0.73 2.33 10.68
C PRO A 143 0.15 1.95 9.48
N TYR A 144 -0.40 1.22 8.49
CA TYR A 144 0.33 0.71 7.33
C TYR A 144 -0.05 1.42 6.02
N ARG A 145 -0.92 2.43 6.07
CA ARG A 145 -1.30 3.24 4.91
C ARG A 145 -0.10 3.97 4.31
N LEU A 146 -0.02 3.95 3.00
CA LEU A 146 0.79 4.88 2.23
C LEU A 146 -0.14 5.87 1.54
N ASP A 147 -0.08 7.15 1.91
CA ASP A 147 -0.82 8.14 1.17
C ASP A 147 -0.27 8.28 -0.27
N PRO A 148 -1.11 8.36 -1.32
CA PRO A 148 -0.63 8.54 -2.69
C PRO A 148 0.29 9.77 -2.86
N GLU A 149 0.04 10.88 -2.17
CA GLU A 149 0.91 12.07 -2.27
C GLU A 149 2.31 11.79 -1.73
N ARG A 150 2.40 11.01 -0.64
CA ARG A 150 3.69 10.60 -0.06
C ARG A 150 4.45 9.67 -1.02
N LEU A 151 3.78 8.76 -1.70
CA LEU A 151 4.43 7.93 -2.72
C LEU A 151 4.99 8.77 -3.88
N LEU A 152 4.25 9.79 -4.32
CA LEU A 152 4.70 10.71 -5.38
C LEU A 152 5.91 11.55 -4.93
N GLU A 153 5.92 12.03 -3.69
CA GLU A 153 7.09 12.70 -3.07
C GLU A 153 8.32 11.77 -3.09
N MET A 154 8.16 10.52 -2.66
CA MET A 154 9.25 9.54 -2.62
C MET A 154 9.80 9.21 -4.02
N ARG A 155 8.96 9.19 -5.05
CA ARG A 155 9.36 8.91 -6.44
C ARG A 155 10.27 10.02 -6.99
N ALA A 156 9.96 11.29 -6.72
CA ALA A 156 10.62 12.44 -7.35
C ALA A 156 12.15 12.49 -7.15
N HIS A 157 12.70 11.73 -6.20
CA HIS A 157 14.12 11.74 -5.87
C HIS A 157 14.77 10.35 -5.87
N ILE A 158 14.21 9.39 -6.61
CA ILE A 158 14.92 8.18 -7.03
C ILE A 158 15.48 8.45 -8.43
N PRO A 159 16.76 8.83 -8.59
CA PRO A 159 17.33 8.97 -9.91
C PRO A 159 17.36 7.59 -10.58
N HIS A 160 16.84 7.53 -11.82
CA HIS A 160 16.81 6.37 -12.73
C HIS A 160 15.62 5.39 -12.63
N LEU A 161 14.39 5.89 -12.46
CA LEU A 161 13.18 5.22 -12.98
C LEU A 161 12.62 6.01 -14.16
#